data_AF-A0A6A6MAJ2-F1
#
_entry.id   AF-A0A6A6MAJ2-F1
#
_cell.length_a   1.000
_cell.length_b   1.000
_cell.length_c   1.000
_cell.angle_alpha   90.00
_cell.angle_beta   90.00
_cell.angle_gamma   90.00
#
_symmetry.space_group_name_H-M   'P 1'
#
loop_
_entity.id
_entity.type
_entity.pdbx_description
1 polymer ?
#
loop_
_entity_poly.entity_id
_entity_poly.type
_entity_poly.pdbx_seq_one_letter_code
_entity_poly.pdbx_strand_id
1 'polypeptide(L)'
;MKKEMRRKSQYKNVKKKKTEVAVEENGVEIDKDISIWGIPLLPSNGADGTDVVLLKFLRAREFKVNDAFEMLKKTLQWRKESNIDSILDEDLGVDLSSAFYMNGIDRERHPVCYNVYGVFGNEELYTKAFGTEENRKQFLRWRFQLMEKGIRKLDLKPGGVTSLLQISDLKNSPSPSKKDLRIAMNQAVGLLQDNYPELVARNIFINVPFWYYALNALLSPFLTQRSKSKFVIARPAKVTETLLKYIPAEEIPAQYGGFKRENDFEFSTEDGVSELVIKAGSTETVEIPAAEVGATLIWDLTVLGWEVNYKEEFVPSDEGSYTIIISKGKKMSSSEGPVRNTFRNNELGKVVLTIENSSSKKKRVMYRYMTKKSASF
;
A
#
# COMPACT_ATOMS: atom_id res chain seq x y z
N MET A 1 -80.18 22.41 -16.64
CA MET A 1 -78.87 22.92 -16.20
C MET A 1 -79.11 23.92 -15.09
N LYS A 2 -79.13 23.48 -13.83
CA LYS A 2 -77.92 23.23 -13.03
C LYS A 2 -76.92 24.39 -13.17
N LYS A 3 -76.77 25.09 -12.04
CA LYS A 3 -75.48 25.43 -11.44
C LYS A 3 -74.47 26.10 -12.38
N GLU A 4 -74.37 27.41 -12.30
CA GLU A 4 -73.12 28.12 -11.96
C GLU A 4 -73.28 29.60 -12.29
N MET A 5 -73.65 30.37 -11.27
CA MET A 5 -73.41 31.82 -11.09
C MET A 5 -74.33 32.42 -10.01
N ARG A 6 -74.87 31.59 -9.12
CA ARG A 6 -75.37 32.07 -7.82
C ARG A 6 -74.18 32.36 -6.91
N ARG A 7 -74.14 33.61 -6.43
CA ARG A 7 -73.40 34.12 -5.27
C ARG A 7 -71.95 34.57 -5.51
N LYS A 8 -71.80 35.67 -6.25
CA LYS A 8 -70.98 36.79 -5.76
C LYS A 8 -71.60 37.30 -4.45
N SER A 9 -70.75 37.71 -3.50
CA SER A 9 -71.11 38.31 -2.21
C SER A 9 -71.53 37.34 -1.08
N GLN A 10 -70.54 36.67 -0.50
CA GLN A 10 -70.36 36.54 0.95
C GLN A 10 -69.11 35.71 1.18
N TYR A 11 -67.96 36.32 1.47
CA TYR A 11 -67.01 35.75 2.43
C TYR A 11 -66.20 36.86 3.08
N LYS A 12 -66.48 36.99 4.37
CA LYS A 12 -65.91 37.89 5.36
C LYS A 12 -64.43 37.59 5.58
N ASN A 13 -63.70 38.66 5.92
CA ASN A 13 -62.70 38.72 6.99
C ASN A 13 -62.38 37.38 7.66
N VAL A 14 -61.23 36.80 7.32
CA VAL A 14 -60.49 35.91 8.23
C VAL A 14 -59.06 36.41 8.27
N LYS A 15 -58.74 37.14 9.34
CA LYS A 15 -57.37 37.37 9.80
C LYS A 15 -56.70 36.00 9.91
N LYS A 16 -55.81 35.65 8.97
CA LYS A 16 -54.84 34.59 9.19
C LYS A 16 -53.85 35.10 10.24
N LYS A 17 -54.06 34.69 11.50
CA LYS A 17 -53.01 34.63 12.52
C LYS A 17 -51.81 33.93 11.87
N LYS A 18 -50.73 34.68 11.61
CA LYS A 18 -49.40 34.09 11.51
C LYS A 18 -49.09 33.61 12.93
N THR A 19 -49.25 32.32 13.16
CA THR A 19 -48.60 31.67 14.29
C THR A 19 -47.11 31.66 13.92
N GLU A 20 -46.37 32.66 14.40
CA GLU A 20 -44.93 32.54 14.54
C GLU A 20 -44.70 31.39 15.52
N VAL A 21 -44.40 30.21 14.97
CA VAL A 21 -43.73 29.19 15.75
C VAL A 21 -42.34 29.75 15.95
N ALA A 22 -42.12 30.35 17.13
CA ALA A 22 -40.78 30.60 17.63
C ALA A 22 -40.08 29.24 17.64
N VAL A 23 -39.22 29.02 16.66
CA VAL A 23 -38.18 28.01 16.77
C VAL A 23 -37.32 28.54 17.90
N GLU A 24 -37.38 27.88 19.06
CA GLU A 24 -36.35 28.06 20.06
C GLU A 24 -35.02 27.76 19.36
N GLU A 25 -34.26 28.82 19.08
CA GLU A 25 -32.84 28.73 18.79
C GLU A 25 -32.21 28.19 20.07
N ASN A 26 -32.28 26.87 20.25
CA ASN A 26 -31.29 26.16 21.03
C ASN A 26 -29.96 26.62 20.47
N GLY A 27 -29.22 27.42 21.25
CA GLY A 27 -27.95 28.00 20.83
C GLY A 27 -27.06 26.88 20.30
N VAL A 28 -27.03 26.73 18.97
CA VAL A 28 -26.18 25.74 18.33
C VAL A 28 -24.79 26.29 18.51
N GLU A 29 -24.05 25.70 19.43
CA GLU A 29 -22.63 25.97 19.58
C GLU A 29 -21.96 25.52 18.27
N ILE A 30 -21.72 26.49 17.39
CA ILE A 30 -21.06 26.24 16.10
C ILE A 30 -19.59 26.01 16.44
N ASP A 31 -19.13 24.77 16.26
CA ASP A 31 -17.72 24.45 16.28
C ASP A 31 -17.02 25.18 15.11
N LYS A 32 -16.31 26.26 15.44
CA LYS A 32 -15.59 27.10 14.48
C LYS A 32 -14.22 26.52 14.09
N ASP A 33 -13.79 25.47 14.77
CA ASP A 33 -12.47 24.84 14.58
C ASP A 33 -12.58 23.43 14.00
N ILE A 34 -13.75 23.11 13.43
CA ILE A 34 -14.01 21.80 12.83
C ILE A 34 -13.00 21.48 11.73
N SER A 35 -12.30 20.36 11.92
CA SER A 35 -11.27 19.89 11.03
C SER A 35 -11.31 18.37 10.89
N ILE A 36 -10.70 17.86 9.82
CA ILE A 36 -10.48 16.43 9.64
C ILE A 36 -9.06 16.24 9.08
N TRP A 37 -8.31 15.31 9.67
CA TRP A 37 -6.90 15.06 9.30
C TRP A 37 -6.02 16.32 9.34
N GLY A 38 -6.29 17.23 10.28
CA GLY A 38 -5.57 18.50 10.43
C GLY A 38 -5.95 19.58 9.40
N ILE A 39 -6.97 19.34 8.58
CA ILE A 39 -7.45 20.30 7.57
C ILE A 39 -8.74 20.96 8.07
N PRO A 40 -8.78 22.30 8.22
CA PRO A 40 -10.00 23.03 8.53
C PRO A 40 -11.08 22.83 7.46
N LEU A 41 -12.34 22.69 7.86
CA LEU A 41 -13.45 22.52 6.91
C LEU A 41 -14.23 23.81 6.64
N LEU A 42 -14.04 24.85 7.46
CA LEU A 42 -14.71 26.13 7.27
C LEU A 42 -13.93 27.06 6.31
N PRO A 43 -14.61 27.70 5.34
CA PRO A 43 -13.98 28.59 4.38
C PRO A 43 -13.22 29.77 5.01
N SER A 44 -13.63 30.21 6.21
CA SER A 44 -12.98 31.30 6.95
C SER A 44 -11.50 31.03 7.25
N ASN A 45 -11.11 29.75 7.27
CA ASN A 45 -9.75 29.33 7.61
C ASN A 45 -8.88 29.05 6.36
N GLY A 46 -9.46 29.22 5.15
CA GLY A 46 -8.73 29.44 3.89
C GLY A 46 -7.67 28.40 3.49
N ALA A 47 -7.76 27.16 3.97
CA ALA A 47 -6.74 26.16 3.68
C ALA A 47 -6.97 25.54 2.30
N ASP A 48 -5.99 25.60 1.39
CA ASP A 48 -6.03 24.93 0.09
C ASP A 48 -6.37 23.43 0.18
N GLY A 49 -6.11 22.81 1.34
CA GLY A 49 -6.46 21.42 1.60
C GLY A 49 -7.96 21.15 1.84
N THR A 50 -8.76 22.17 2.16
CA THR A 50 -10.20 22.02 2.39
C THR A 50 -10.88 21.45 1.13
N ASP A 51 -10.59 22.02 -0.04
CA ASP A 51 -11.14 21.55 -1.31
C ASP A 51 -10.70 20.12 -1.62
N VAL A 52 -9.43 19.79 -1.35
CA VAL A 52 -8.90 18.43 -1.54
C VAL A 52 -9.69 17.41 -0.71
N VAL A 53 -9.97 17.72 0.55
CA VAL A 53 -10.74 16.86 1.45
C VAL A 53 -12.19 16.79 1.01
N LEU A 54 -12.86 17.92 0.78
CA LEU A 54 -14.28 17.94 0.38
C LEU A 54 -14.50 17.21 -0.96
N LEU A 55 -13.57 17.32 -1.90
CA LEU A 55 -13.61 16.58 -3.17
C LEU A 55 -13.54 15.06 -2.97
N LYS A 56 -12.90 14.56 -1.90
CA LYS A 56 -12.91 13.11 -1.60
C LYS A 56 -14.32 12.63 -1.25
N PHE A 57 -15.04 13.36 -0.41
CA PHE A 57 -16.44 13.06 -0.06
C PHE A 57 -17.36 13.17 -1.27
N LEU A 58 -17.22 14.24 -2.07
CA LEU A 58 -17.99 14.40 -3.31
C LEU A 58 -17.73 13.25 -4.27
N ARG A 59 -16.47 12.89 -4.53
CA ARG A 59 -16.12 11.76 -5.41
C ARG A 59 -16.73 10.46 -4.87
N ALA A 60 -16.62 10.18 -3.58
CA ALA A 60 -17.18 8.98 -2.94
C ALA A 60 -18.70 8.84 -3.06
N ARG A 61 -19.41 9.93 -3.37
CA ARG A 61 -20.86 9.97 -3.59
C ARG A 61 -21.25 10.47 -4.99
N GLU A 62 -20.34 10.33 -5.96
CA GLU A 62 -20.60 10.67 -7.37
C GLU A 62 -21.11 12.11 -7.56
N PHE A 63 -20.56 13.05 -6.78
CA PHE A 63 -20.89 14.46 -6.75
C PHE A 63 -22.36 14.77 -6.36
N LYS A 64 -23.07 13.83 -5.74
CA LYS A 64 -24.36 14.09 -5.09
C LYS A 64 -24.11 14.83 -3.78
N VAL A 65 -24.29 16.16 -3.81
CA VAL A 65 -23.91 17.06 -2.72
C VAL A 65 -24.52 16.67 -1.37
N ASN A 66 -25.82 16.38 -1.33
CA ASN A 66 -26.50 15.99 -0.08
C ASN A 66 -25.95 14.68 0.48
N ASP A 67 -25.73 13.68 -0.36
CA ASP A 67 -25.18 12.38 0.07
C ASP A 67 -23.74 12.53 0.58
N ALA A 68 -22.93 13.39 -0.06
CA ALA A 68 -21.57 13.69 0.36
C ALA A 68 -21.54 14.44 1.70
N PHE A 69 -22.43 15.41 1.88
CA PHE A 69 -22.58 16.15 3.14
C PHE A 69 -23.00 15.23 4.29
N GLU A 70 -24.00 14.36 4.07
CA GLU A 70 -24.42 13.37 5.06
C GLU A 70 -23.31 12.37 5.40
N MET A 71 -22.50 11.96 4.42
CA MET A 71 -21.31 11.13 4.68
C MET A 71 -20.30 11.88 5.56
N LEU A 72 -19.95 13.13 5.22
CA LEU A 72 -19.01 13.94 6.00
C LEU A 72 -19.49 14.13 7.45
N LYS A 73 -20.77 14.45 7.63
CA LYS A 73 -21.39 14.60 8.96
C LYS A 73 -21.28 13.33 9.79
N LYS A 74 -21.61 12.17 9.20
CA LYS A 74 -21.49 10.86 9.87
C LYS A 74 -20.04 10.52 10.19
N THR A 75 -19.10 10.83 9.30
CA THR A 75 -17.67 10.63 9.55
C THR A 75 -17.20 11.47 10.74
N LEU A 76 -17.53 12.75 10.79
CA LEU A 76 -17.16 13.64 11.90
C LEU A 76 -17.74 13.17 13.24
N GLN A 77 -19.02 12.76 13.23
CA GLN A 77 -19.66 12.18 14.41
C GLN A 77 -18.96 10.88 14.87
N TRP A 78 -18.69 9.96 13.93
CA TRP A 78 -18.01 8.70 14.21
C TRP A 78 -16.60 8.91 14.78
N ARG A 79 -15.84 9.87 14.23
CA ARG A 79 -14.50 10.23 14.72
C ARG A 79 -14.53 10.66 16.18
N LYS A 80 -15.50 11.52 16.53
CA LYS A 80 -15.71 11.99 17.91
C LYS A 80 -16.13 10.85 18.83
N GLU A 81 -17.13 10.07 18.45
CA GLU A 81 -17.65 8.97 19.27
C GLU A 81 -16.62 7.84 19.48
N SER A 82 -15.74 7.63 18.51
CA SER A 82 -14.72 6.56 18.55
C SER A 82 -13.35 7.04 19.04
N ASN A 83 -13.21 8.32 19.40
CA ASN A 83 -11.94 8.95 19.81
C ASN A 83 -10.81 8.77 18.78
N ILE A 84 -11.11 8.98 17.49
CA ILE A 84 -10.14 8.74 16.40
C ILE A 84 -9.03 9.79 16.39
N ASP A 85 -9.31 11.03 16.78
CA ASP A 85 -8.31 12.10 16.69
C ASP A 85 -7.15 11.91 17.68
N SER A 86 -7.37 11.19 18.79
CA SER A 86 -6.34 10.80 19.76
C SER A 86 -5.74 9.41 19.54
N ILE A 87 -6.23 8.66 18.53
CA ILE A 87 -5.90 7.23 18.39
C ILE A 87 -4.40 6.97 18.18
N LEU A 88 -3.68 7.96 17.66
CA LEU A 88 -2.27 7.84 17.31
C LEU A 88 -1.34 7.72 18.51
N ASP A 89 -1.80 8.18 19.68
CA ASP A 89 -1.06 8.16 20.93
C ASP A 89 -1.48 6.98 21.83
N GLU A 90 -2.44 6.16 21.39
CA GLU A 90 -2.92 5.00 22.14
C GLU A 90 -1.97 3.80 22.06
N ASP A 91 -1.70 3.19 23.21
CA ASP A 91 -1.12 1.85 23.28
C ASP A 91 -2.24 0.81 23.18
N LEU A 92 -2.23 0.06 22.09
CA LEU A 92 -3.27 -0.91 21.75
C LEU A 92 -2.91 -2.34 22.17
N GLY A 93 -1.77 -2.53 22.88
CA GLY A 93 -1.37 -3.75 23.57
C GLY A 93 -0.97 -4.94 22.69
N VAL A 94 -1.64 -5.15 21.56
CA VAL A 94 -1.31 -6.20 20.59
C VAL A 94 -0.48 -5.61 19.45
N ASP A 95 0.74 -6.11 19.31
CA ASP A 95 1.57 -5.76 18.17
C ASP A 95 1.12 -6.52 16.90
N LEU A 96 0.50 -5.80 15.98
CA LEU A 96 0.11 -6.28 14.66
C LEU A 96 1.02 -5.74 13.55
N SER A 97 2.21 -5.22 13.88
CA SER A 97 3.18 -4.68 12.90
C SER A 97 3.64 -5.72 11.88
N SER A 98 3.68 -7.00 12.26
CA SER A 98 3.96 -8.10 11.32
C SER A 98 2.82 -8.38 10.35
N ALA A 99 1.58 -8.06 10.74
CA ALA A 99 0.37 -8.24 9.93
C ALA A 99 0.11 -7.04 9.03
N PHE A 100 0.41 -5.83 9.48
CA PHE A 100 0.15 -4.62 8.71
C PHE A 100 1.20 -3.56 8.99
N TYR A 101 1.69 -2.90 7.95
CA TYR A 101 2.75 -1.91 8.10
C TYR A 101 2.85 -1.01 6.88
N MET A 102 3.45 0.17 7.07
CA MET A 102 3.80 1.08 5.98
C MET A 102 5.25 0.81 5.59
N ASN A 103 5.52 0.50 4.32
CA ASN A 103 6.88 0.32 3.85
C ASN A 103 7.02 0.67 2.37
N GLY A 104 7.79 1.72 2.08
CA GLY A 104 8.10 2.14 0.73
C GLY A 104 7.07 3.06 0.09
N ILE A 105 7.41 3.47 -1.12
CA ILE A 105 6.75 4.52 -1.89
C ILE A 105 6.58 4.02 -3.33
N ASP A 106 5.39 4.18 -3.90
CA ASP A 106 5.12 3.78 -5.28
C ASP A 106 5.64 4.80 -6.31
N ARG A 107 5.54 4.48 -7.60
CA ARG A 107 6.02 5.35 -8.69
C ARG A 107 5.24 6.68 -8.80
N GLU A 108 4.04 6.75 -8.24
CA GLU A 108 3.21 7.94 -8.15
C GLU A 108 3.35 8.64 -6.77
N ARG A 109 4.37 8.25 -6.00
CA ARG A 109 4.74 8.76 -4.68
C ARG A 109 3.76 8.41 -3.54
N HIS A 110 2.82 7.51 -3.75
CA HIS A 110 1.93 7.04 -2.68
C HIS A 110 2.70 6.20 -1.66
N PRO A 111 2.55 6.47 -0.35
CA PRO A 111 3.01 5.54 0.68
C PRO A 111 2.33 4.18 0.52
N VAL A 112 3.10 3.11 0.68
CA VAL A 112 2.63 1.74 0.48
C VAL A 112 2.30 1.09 1.83
N CYS A 113 1.05 0.65 1.97
CA CYS A 113 0.54 -0.08 3.13
C CYS A 113 0.43 -1.57 2.80
N TYR A 114 1.17 -2.42 3.51
CA TYR A 114 1.10 -3.87 3.39
C TYR A 114 0.12 -4.45 4.42
N ASN A 115 -0.64 -5.46 3.99
CA ASN A 115 -1.57 -6.23 4.80
C ASN A 115 -1.29 -7.73 4.57
N VAL A 116 -0.58 -8.36 5.49
CA VAL A 116 -0.09 -9.75 5.41
C VAL A 116 -0.96 -10.65 6.28
N TYR A 117 -1.94 -11.31 5.66
CA TYR A 117 -2.93 -12.10 6.40
C TYR A 117 -2.42 -13.48 6.85
N GLY A 118 -1.35 -13.99 6.22
CA GLY A 118 -0.78 -15.29 6.54
C GLY A 118 -0.28 -15.42 7.98
N VAL A 119 0.06 -14.32 8.65
CA VAL A 119 0.52 -14.32 10.05
C VAL A 119 -0.55 -14.84 11.02
N PHE A 120 -1.84 -14.70 10.67
CA PHE A 120 -2.96 -15.21 11.44
C PHE A 120 -3.17 -16.74 11.30
N GLY A 121 -2.29 -17.41 10.56
CA GLY A 121 -2.11 -18.86 10.65
C GLY A 121 -1.54 -19.30 12.01
N ASN A 122 -0.79 -18.43 12.69
CA ASN A 122 -0.35 -18.66 14.06
C ASN A 122 -1.55 -18.55 15.03
N GLU A 123 -1.84 -19.64 15.76
CA GLU A 123 -3.01 -19.70 16.66
C GLU A 123 -2.93 -18.74 17.86
N GLU A 124 -1.72 -18.48 18.37
CA GLU A 124 -1.53 -17.54 19.47
C GLU A 124 -1.88 -16.11 19.02
N LEU A 125 -1.33 -15.67 17.88
CA LEU A 125 -1.63 -14.35 17.32
C LEU A 125 -3.09 -14.25 16.88
N TYR A 126 -3.65 -15.30 16.27
CA TYR A 126 -5.07 -15.34 15.92
C TYR A 126 -5.96 -15.17 17.15
N THR A 127 -5.68 -15.90 18.23
CA THR A 127 -6.45 -15.81 19.48
C THR A 127 -6.29 -14.44 20.13
N LYS A 128 -5.07 -13.88 20.19
CA LYS A 128 -4.82 -12.53 20.69
C LYS A 128 -5.55 -11.46 19.88
N ALA A 129 -5.65 -11.61 18.55
CA ALA A 129 -6.32 -10.64 17.69
C ALA A 129 -7.85 -10.80 17.62
N PHE A 130 -8.38 -12.03 17.72
CA PHE A 130 -9.79 -12.29 17.39
C PHE A 130 -10.57 -13.14 18.39
N GLY A 131 -9.90 -13.71 19.41
CA GLY A 131 -10.48 -14.70 20.32
C GLY A 131 -11.65 -14.21 21.17
N THR A 132 -11.75 -12.90 21.43
CA THR A 132 -12.85 -12.28 22.16
C THR A 132 -13.41 -11.08 21.38
N GLU A 133 -14.57 -10.57 21.79
CA GLU A 133 -15.11 -9.34 21.23
C GLU A 133 -14.18 -8.14 21.47
N GLU A 134 -13.55 -8.09 22.65
CA GLU A 134 -12.60 -7.04 23.00
C GLU A 134 -11.35 -7.09 22.13
N ASN A 135 -10.81 -8.29 21.89
CA ASN A 135 -9.67 -8.47 20.97
C ASN A 135 -10.01 -7.96 19.57
N ARG A 136 -11.23 -8.24 19.07
CA ARG A 136 -11.70 -7.74 17.77
C ARG A 136 -11.87 -6.22 17.75
N LYS A 137 -12.32 -5.59 18.84
CA LYS A 137 -12.37 -4.12 18.98
C LYS A 137 -10.97 -3.51 18.96
N GLN A 138 -10.03 -4.11 19.69
CA GLN A 138 -8.62 -3.69 19.66
C GLN A 138 -8.00 -3.87 18.28
N PHE A 139 -8.31 -4.96 17.58
CA PHE A 139 -7.92 -5.14 16.19
C PHE A 139 -8.46 -4.03 15.28
N LEU A 140 -9.72 -3.61 15.45
CA LEU A 140 -10.30 -2.50 14.67
C LEU A 140 -9.63 -1.16 14.97
N ARG A 141 -9.42 -0.82 16.25
CA ARG A 141 -8.60 0.34 16.65
C ARG A 141 -7.21 0.25 16.03
N TRP A 142 -6.65 -0.97 16.04
CA TRP A 142 -5.51 -1.47 15.27
C TRP A 142 -5.35 -0.75 13.94
N ARG A 143 -6.33 -1.12 13.10
CA ARG A 143 -6.46 -0.76 11.69
C ARG A 143 -6.68 0.73 11.49
N PHE A 144 -7.49 1.37 12.33
CA PHE A 144 -7.70 2.82 12.25
C PHE A 144 -6.43 3.58 12.59
N GLN A 145 -5.70 3.16 13.62
CA GLN A 145 -4.42 3.79 13.98
C GLN A 145 -3.42 3.69 12.83
N LEU A 146 -3.30 2.52 12.18
CA LEU A 146 -2.42 2.40 11.01
C LEU A 146 -2.87 3.30 9.85
N MET A 147 -4.17 3.39 9.59
CA MET A 147 -4.69 4.28 8.53
C MET A 147 -4.41 5.75 8.83
N GLU A 148 -4.62 6.20 10.07
CA GLU A 148 -4.30 7.56 10.51
C GLU A 148 -2.78 7.84 10.46
N LYS A 149 -1.93 6.86 10.81
CA LYS A 149 -0.47 6.93 10.60
C LYS A 149 -0.12 7.08 9.12
N GLY A 150 -0.86 6.40 8.25
CA GLY A 150 -0.74 6.54 6.80
C GLY A 150 -1.15 7.93 6.32
N ILE A 151 -2.26 8.47 6.82
CA ILE A 151 -2.75 9.81 6.46
C ILE A 151 -1.75 10.90 6.87
N ARG A 152 -1.06 10.77 8.02
CA ARG A 152 0.01 11.71 8.41
C ARG A 152 1.18 11.76 7.42
N LYS A 153 1.33 10.78 6.52
CA LYS A 153 2.34 10.78 5.45
C LYS A 153 1.85 11.42 4.15
N LEU A 154 0.58 11.81 4.08
CA LEU A 154 -0.03 12.43 2.91
C LEU A 154 0.15 13.94 2.93
N ASP A 155 0.21 14.53 1.74
CA ASP A 155 0.13 15.98 1.56
C ASP A 155 -1.26 16.29 0.99
N LEU A 156 -2.20 16.64 1.88
CA LEU A 156 -3.59 16.95 1.54
C LEU A 156 -3.75 18.37 0.98
N LYS A 157 -2.84 18.78 0.10
CA LYS A 157 -2.86 20.05 -0.63
C LYS A 157 -3.01 19.82 -2.14
N PRO A 158 -3.43 20.82 -2.92
CA PRO A 158 -3.48 20.69 -4.38
C PRO A 158 -2.12 20.27 -4.94
N GLY A 159 -2.12 19.22 -5.78
CA GLY A 159 -0.90 18.64 -6.35
C GLY A 159 -0.11 17.71 -5.41
N GLY A 160 -0.52 17.61 -4.14
CA GLY A 160 0.10 16.70 -3.16
C GLY A 160 -0.32 15.24 -3.35
N VAL A 161 0.39 14.35 -2.64
CA VAL A 161 0.05 12.92 -2.58
C VAL A 161 -1.07 12.73 -1.57
N THR A 162 -2.29 12.48 -2.04
CA THR A 162 -3.49 12.45 -1.18
C THR A 162 -4.05 11.04 -0.92
N SER A 163 -3.34 10.00 -1.32
CA SER A 163 -3.80 8.62 -1.24
C SER A 163 -2.68 7.62 -0.96
N LEU A 164 -3.06 6.43 -0.52
CA LEU A 164 -2.19 5.30 -0.22
C LEU A 164 -2.30 4.22 -1.30
N LEU A 165 -1.22 3.47 -1.49
CA LEU A 165 -1.23 2.19 -2.20
C LEU A 165 -1.41 1.06 -1.20
N GLN A 166 -2.44 0.23 -1.36
CA GLN A 166 -2.71 -0.91 -0.48
C GLN A 166 -2.25 -2.21 -1.14
N ILE A 167 -1.37 -2.95 -0.47
CA ILE A 167 -0.94 -4.30 -0.87
C ILE A 167 -1.50 -5.31 0.13
N SER A 168 -2.25 -6.30 -0.35
CA SER A 168 -2.87 -7.34 0.47
C SER A 168 -2.31 -8.71 0.09
N ASP A 169 -1.49 -9.27 0.96
CA ASP A 169 -0.88 -10.58 0.77
C ASP A 169 -1.76 -11.69 1.35
N LEU A 170 -2.26 -12.54 0.44
CA LEU A 170 -3.11 -13.68 0.77
C LEU A 170 -2.33 -15.00 0.88
N LYS A 171 -0.99 -14.97 0.81
CA LYS A 171 -0.17 -16.16 1.02
C LYS A 171 -0.46 -16.74 2.40
N ASN A 172 -0.80 -18.04 2.44
CA ASN A 172 -1.13 -18.76 3.67
C ASN A 172 -2.24 -18.08 4.51
N SER A 173 -3.09 -17.25 3.91
CA SER A 173 -4.21 -16.64 4.63
C SER A 173 -5.07 -17.73 5.27
N PRO A 174 -5.54 -17.54 6.53
CA PRO A 174 -6.34 -18.55 7.20
C PRO A 174 -7.53 -19.04 6.38
N SER A 175 -7.85 -20.32 6.55
CA SER A 175 -9.00 -20.96 5.91
C SER A 175 -10.29 -20.16 6.12
N PRO A 176 -11.23 -20.17 5.17
CA PRO A 176 -12.58 -19.61 5.36
C PRO A 176 -13.32 -20.12 6.61
N SER A 177 -12.88 -21.23 7.21
CA SER A 177 -13.40 -21.73 8.50
C SER A 177 -13.04 -20.83 9.69
N LYS A 178 -11.97 -20.04 9.64
CA LYS A 178 -11.60 -19.04 10.66
C LYS A 178 -12.50 -17.79 10.54
N LYS A 179 -13.73 -17.90 11.04
CA LYS A 179 -14.79 -16.91 10.83
C LYS A 179 -14.49 -15.55 11.46
N ASP A 180 -13.79 -15.49 12.59
CA ASP A 180 -13.57 -14.24 13.33
C ASP A 180 -12.69 -13.26 12.58
N LEU A 181 -11.64 -13.75 11.90
CA LEU A 181 -10.83 -12.93 11.00
C LEU A 181 -11.70 -12.29 9.91
N ARG A 182 -12.59 -13.07 9.28
CA ARG A 182 -13.47 -12.56 8.22
C ARG A 182 -14.46 -11.53 8.77
N ILE A 183 -15.03 -11.78 9.95
CA ILE A 183 -15.96 -10.85 10.60
C ILE A 183 -15.24 -9.52 10.89
N ALA A 184 -14.07 -9.58 11.53
CA ALA A 184 -13.27 -8.40 11.84
C ALA A 184 -12.82 -7.66 10.58
N MET A 185 -12.40 -8.36 9.51
CA MET A 185 -12.05 -7.74 8.23
C MET A 185 -13.25 -7.04 7.59
N ASN A 186 -14.41 -7.68 7.56
CA ASN A 186 -15.61 -7.10 6.95
C ASN A 186 -16.04 -5.84 7.72
N GLN A 187 -15.97 -5.87 9.06
CA GLN A 187 -16.22 -4.70 9.89
C GLN A 187 -15.21 -3.58 9.60
N ALA A 188 -13.91 -3.90 9.53
CA ALA A 188 -12.89 -2.92 9.20
C ALA A 188 -13.12 -2.29 7.81
N VAL A 189 -13.40 -3.10 6.79
CA VAL A 189 -13.66 -2.63 5.43
C VAL A 189 -14.87 -1.71 5.39
N GLY A 190 -15.98 -2.08 6.05
CA GLY A 190 -17.17 -1.23 6.12
C GLY A 190 -16.87 0.12 6.75
N LEU A 191 -16.23 0.12 7.92
CA LEU A 191 -15.87 1.37 8.62
C LEU A 191 -14.87 2.23 7.84
N LEU A 192 -13.92 1.61 7.14
CA LEU A 192 -12.99 2.34 6.26
C LEU A 192 -13.70 2.94 5.04
N GLN A 193 -14.64 2.22 4.42
CA GLN A 193 -15.41 2.73 3.29
C GLN A 193 -16.32 3.90 3.69
N ASP A 194 -16.90 3.85 4.89
CA ASP A 194 -17.81 4.87 5.38
C ASP A 194 -17.09 6.13 5.88
N ASN A 195 -15.87 6.00 6.40
CA ASN A 195 -15.19 7.10 7.12
C ASN A 195 -13.87 7.58 6.50
N TYR A 196 -13.32 6.86 5.52
CA TYR A 196 -12.02 7.18 4.87
C TYR A 196 -12.17 7.26 3.34
N PRO A 197 -13.07 8.14 2.83
CA PRO A 197 -13.36 8.20 1.40
C PRO A 197 -12.14 8.59 0.57
N GLU A 198 -11.93 7.90 -0.55
CA GLU A 198 -10.94 8.26 -1.58
C GLU A 198 -9.51 8.51 -1.03
N LEU A 199 -9.13 7.76 0.01
CA LEU A 199 -7.77 7.71 0.57
C LEU A 199 -6.92 6.55 0.04
N VAL A 200 -7.49 5.68 -0.79
CA VAL A 200 -6.77 4.57 -1.43
C VAL A 200 -6.75 4.77 -2.94
N ALA A 201 -5.56 4.92 -3.50
CA ALA A 201 -5.34 5.05 -4.94
C ALA A 201 -5.65 3.73 -5.64
N ARG A 202 -5.15 2.63 -5.07
CA ARG A 202 -5.27 1.28 -5.62
C ARG A 202 -5.11 0.21 -4.53
N ASN A 203 -5.80 -0.90 -4.71
CA ASN A 203 -5.68 -2.12 -3.92
C ASN A 203 -5.09 -3.23 -4.80
N ILE A 204 -3.94 -3.77 -4.41
CA ILE A 204 -3.26 -4.86 -5.09
C ILE A 204 -3.27 -6.09 -4.18
N PHE A 205 -3.99 -7.12 -4.59
CA PHE A 205 -3.98 -8.42 -3.91
C PHE A 205 -2.90 -9.31 -4.52
N ILE A 206 -1.98 -9.80 -3.70
CA ILE A 206 -0.86 -10.66 -4.11
C ILE A 206 -0.98 -12.04 -3.48
N ASN A 207 -0.27 -13.02 -4.07
CA ASN A 207 -0.33 -14.43 -3.67
C ASN A 207 -1.76 -14.98 -3.57
N VAL A 208 -2.65 -14.48 -4.42
CA VAL A 208 -4.07 -14.82 -4.35
C VAL A 208 -4.27 -16.30 -4.66
N PRO A 209 -4.94 -17.07 -3.77
CA PRO A 209 -5.24 -18.47 -4.01
C PRO A 209 -6.10 -18.68 -5.26
N PHE A 210 -5.93 -19.82 -5.92
CA PHE A 210 -6.65 -20.12 -7.17
C PHE A 210 -8.18 -19.99 -7.04
N TRP A 211 -8.76 -20.43 -5.91
CA TRP A 211 -10.20 -20.37 -5.67
C TRP A 211 -10.77 -18.95 -5.63
N TYR A 212 -9.98 -17.94 -5.25
CA TYR A 212 -10.42 -16.55 -5.23
C TYR A 212 -10.65 -16.00 -6.64
N TYR A 213 -9.94 -16.48 -7.65
CA TYR A 213 -10.19 -16.09 -9.05
C TYR A 213 -11.55 -16.58 -9.54
N ALA A 214 -11.96 -17.79 -9.13
CA ALA A 214 -13.29 -18.30 -9.43
C ALA A 214 -14.39 -17.44 -8.78
N LEU A 215 -14.18 -17.03 -7.52
CA LEU A 215 -15.12 -16.15 -6.81
C LEU A 215 -15.19 -14.75 -7.44
N ASN A 216 -14.05 -14.14 -7.79
CA ASN A 216 -14.03 -12.82 -8.42
C ASN A 216 -14.66 -12.85 -9.82
N ALA A 217 -14.45 -13.91 -10.61
CA ALA A 217 -15.08 -14.04 -11.93
C ALA A 217 -16.61 -14.01 -11.83
N LEU A 218 -17.18 -14.67 -10.81
CA LEU A 218 -18.62 -14.72 -10.55
C LEU A 218 -19.18 -13.37 -10.04
N LEU A 219 -18.42 -12.62 -9.24
CA LEU A 219 -18.86 -11.33 -8.67
C LEU A 219 -18.57 -10.11 -9.57
N SER A 220 -17.68 -10.26 -10.55
CA SER A 220 -17.25 -9.18 -11.43
C SER A 220 -18.35 -8.46 -12.24
N PRO A 221 -19.50 -9.06 -12.62
CA PRO A 221 -20.55 -8.35 -13.35
C PRO A 221 -21.18 -7.21 -12.54
N PHE A 222 -21.15 -7.28 -11.21
CA PHE A 222 -21.85 -6.37 -10.31
C PHE A 222 -20.97 -5.21 -9.77
N LEU A 223 -19.67 -5.20 -10.11
CA LEU A 223 -18.76 -4.12 -9.70
C LEU A 223 -18.79 -2.96 -10.70
N THR A 224 -18.92 -1.73 -10.20
CA THR A 224 -18.80 -0.51 -11.01
C THR A 224 -17.43 -0.43 -11.70
N GLN A 225 -17.35 0.24 -12.85
CA GLN A 225 -16.06 0.43 -13.55
C GLN A 225 -15.02 1.13 -12.65
N ARG A 226 -15.46 2.10 -11.84
CA ARG A 226 -14.60 2.78 -10.87
C ARG A 226 -13.97 1.78 -9.89
N SER A 227 -14.77 0.88 -9.32
CA SER A 227 -14.26 -0.17 -8.44
C SER A 227 -13.27 -1.07 -9.18
N LYS A 228 -13.60 -1.57 -10.38
CA LYS A 228 -12.71 -2.44 -11.17
C LYS A 228 -11.33 -1.84 -11.45
N SER A 229 -11.26 -0.53 -11.74
CA SER A 229 -10.00 0.15 -12.05
C SER A 229 -9.05 0.26 -10.84
N LYS A 230 -9.60 0.22 -9.61
CA LYS A 230 -8.84 0.34 -8.36
C LYS A 230 -8.32 -1.00 -7.83
N PHE A 231 -8.67 -2.14 -8.45
CA PHE A 231 -8.27 -3.47 -7.98
C PHE A 231 -7.31 -4.16 -8.95
N VAL A 232 -6.22 -4.70 -8.42
CA VAL A 232 -5.27 -5.54 -9.14
C VAL A 232 -5.11 -6.84 -8.39
N ILE A 233 -5.06 -7.96 -9.11
CA ILE A 233 -4.98 -9.31 -8.52
C ILE A 233 -3.80 -10.04 -9.16
N ALA A 234 -2.90 -10.56 -8.33
CA ALA A 234 -1.70 -11.30 -8.75
C ALA A 234 -1.63 -12.70 -8.15
N ARG A 235 -1.34 -13.69 -9.01
CA ARG A 235 -1.04 -15.07 -8.59
C ARG A 235 0.36 -15.11 -7.97
N PRO A 236 0.69 -16.12 -7.15
CA PRO A 236 2.03 -16.27 -6.57
C PRO A 236 3.16 -16.11 -7.59
N ALA A 237 3.06 -16.77 -8.74
CA ALA A 237 4.06 -16.70 -9.82
C ALA A 237 4.20 -15.32 -10.52
N LYS A 238 3.32 -14.36 -10.21
CA LYS A 238 3.23 -13.04 -10.86
C LYS A 238 3.32 -11.88 -9.87
N VAL A 239 3.60 -12.13 -8.59
CA VAL A 239 3.66 -11.08 -7.55
C VAL A 239 4.68 -10.02 -7.91
N THR A 240 5.96 -10.39 -8.06
CA THR A 240 7.03 -9.43 -8.33
C THR A 240 6.81 -8.67 -9.63
N GLU A 241 6.45 -9.38 -10.71
CA GLU A 241 6.13 -8.74 -12.01
C GLU A 241 4.98 -7.74 -11.89
N THR A 242 3.97 -8.03 -11.06
CA THR A 242 2.84 -7.13 -10.86
C THR A 242 3.24 -5.91 -10.03
N LEU A 243 3.97 -6.09 -8.93
CA LEU A 243 4.39 -5.00 -8.06
C LEU A 243 5.32 -4.02 -8.78
N LEU A 244 6.26 -4.52 -9.62
CA LEU A 244 7.19 -3.69 -10.38
C LEU A 244 6.52 -2.70 -11.36
N LYS A 245 5.26 -2.96 -11.74
CA LYS A 245 4.46 -2.03 -12.56
C LYS A 245 4.07 -0.77 -11.80
N TYR A 246 4.03 -0.84 -10.47
CA TYR A 246 3.52 0.23 -9.61
C TYR A 246 4.58 0.77 -8.66
N ILE A 247 5.52 -0.05 -8.21
CA ILE A 247 6.51 0.29 -7.17
C ILE A 247 7.92 0.12 -7.76
N PRO A 248 8.87 1.05 -7.52
CA PRO A 248 10.28 0.85 -7.83
C PRO A 248 10.85 -0.40 -7.16
N ALA A 249 11.86 -1.05 -7.77
CA ALA A 249 12.35 -2.34 -7.29
C ALA A 249 13.03 -2.22 -5.91
N GLU A 250 13.76 -1.12 -5.70
CA GLU A 250 14.39 -0.67 -4.47
C GLU A 250 13.39 -0.32 -3.35
N GLU A 251 12.12 -0.08 -3.69
CA GLU A 251 11.05 0.23 -2.73
C GLU A 251 10.19 -0.99 -2.37
N ILE A 252 10.29 -2.10 -3.11
CA ILE A 252 9.58 -3.34 -2.85
C ILE A 252 10.37 -4.18 -1.82
N PRO A 253 9.74 -4.69 -0.74
CA PRO A 253 10.37 -5.62 0.19
C PRO A 253 10.98 -6.85 -0.49
N ALA A 254 12.16 -7.28 -0.03
CA ALA A 254 12.89 -8.42 -0.58
C ALA A 254 12.06 -9.71 -0.67
N GLN A 255 11.17 -9.95 0.30
CA GLN A 255 10.24 -11.10 0.31
C GLN A 255 9.24 -11.13 -0.86
N TYR A 256 9.04 -9.99 -1.53
CA TYR A 256 8.20 -9.85 -2.72
C TYR A 256 9.03 -9.71 -4.01
N GLY A 257 10.34 -9.95 -3.95
CA GLY A 257 11.27 -9.92 -5.09
C GLY A 257 11.77 -8.53 -5.45
N GLY A 258 11.61 -7.53 -4.57
CA GLY A 258 12.31 -6.25 -4.65
C GLY A 258 13.65 -6.28 -3.94
N PHE A 259 14.22 -5.11 -3.66
CA PHE A 259 15.54 -4.95 -3.03
C PHE A 259 15.50 -4.26 -1.66
N LYS A 260 14.31 -3.86 -1.19
CA LYS A 260 14.17 -3.20 0.10
C LYS A 260 14.37 -4.20 1.24
N ARG A 261 15.33 -3.90 2.12
CA ARG A 261 15.62 -4.66 3.33
C ARG A 261 15.48 -3.76 4.55
N GLU A 262 15.13 -4.35 5.69
CA GLU A 262 15.12 -3.63 6.95
C GLU A 262 16.55 -3.34 7.39
N ASN A 263 16.79 -2.13 7.89
CA ASN A 263 18.10 -1.68 8.40
C ASN A 263 19.25 -1.89 7.39
N ASP A 264 19.01 -1.55 6.12
CA ASP A 264 20.02 -1.62 5.06
C ASP A 264 20.98 -0.42 5.14
N PHE A 265 22.25 -0.68 5.46
CA PHE A 265 23.33 0.33 5.49
C PHE A 265 24.24 0.27 4.25
N GLU A 266 23.93 -0.63 3.32
CA GLU A 266 24.69 -0.76 2.08
C GLU A 266 24.04 0.07 0.98
N PHE A 267 22.74 -0.08 0.77
CA PHE A 267 22.03 0.62 -0.29
C PHE A 267 20.86 1.42 0.25
N SER A 268 20.67 2.59 -0.35
CA SER A 268 19.52 3.46 -0.19
C SER A 268 18.54 3.31 -1.36
N THR A 269 17.47 4.11 -1.34
CA THR A 269 16.54 4.23 -2.46
C THR A 269 17.09 5.09 -3.61
N GLU A 270 18.18 5.83 -3.37
CA GLU A 270 18.89 6.58 -4.42
C GLU A 270 19.78 5.65 -5.26
N ASP A 271 20.19 4.52 -4.68
CA ASP A 271 20.90 3.45 -5.37
C ASP A 271 19.91 2.63 -6.23
N GLY A 272 19.59 3.21 -7.39
CA GLY A 272 18.65 2.65 -8.35
C GLY A 272 19.02 1.24 -8.81
N VAL A 273 18.04 0.55 -9.38
CA VAL A 273 18.18 -0.83 -9.84
C VAL A 273 18.26 -0.90 -11.37
N SER A 274 19.30 -1.55 -11.86
CA SER A 274 19.50 -1.83 -13.30
C SER A 274 18.76 -3.11 -13.71
N GLU A 275 18.37 -3.18 -14.98
CA GLU A 275 17.70 -4.34 -15.56
C GLU A 275 18.46 -4.89 -16.78
N LEU A 276 18.59 -6.22 -16.84
CA LEU A 276 19.18 -6.97 -17.93
C LEU A 276 18.20 -8.05 -18.42
N VAL A 277 18.00 -8.16 -19.73
CA VAL A 277 17.16 -9.22 -20.30
C VAL A 277 18.04 -10.32 -20.88
N ILE A 278 17.91 -11.53 -20.35
CA ILE A 278 18.67 -12.70 -20.80
C ILE A 278 17.80 -13.50 -21.78
N LYS A 279 18.28 -13.68 -23.01
CA LYS A 279 17.56 -14.46 -24.04
C LYS A 279 17.51 -15.94 -23.67
N ALA A 280 16.59 -16.67 -24.30
CA ALA A 280 16.51 -18.12 -24.14
C ALA A 280 17.80 -18.80 -24.59
N GLY A 281 18.30 -19.77 -23.83
CA GLY A 281 19.52 -20.52 -24.15
C GLY A 281 20.80 -19.69 -24.21
N SER A 282 20.86 -18.56 -23.50
CA SER A 282 22.00 -17.63 -23.55
C SER A 282 22.59 -17.35 -22.17
N THR A 283 23.84 -16.90 -22.16
CA THR A 283 24.55 -16.43 -20.97
C THR A 283 24.82 -14.95 -21.12
N GLU A 284 24.58 -14.20 -20.06
CA GLU A 284 24.93 -12.78 -19.96
C GLU A 284 25.78 -12.57 -18.70
N THR A 285 26.52 -11.46 -18.66
CA THR A 285 27.35 -11.09 -17.52
C THR A 285 27.05 -9.68 -17.03
N VAL A 286 27.20 -9.47 -15.72
CA VAL A 286 27.26 -8.15 -15.10
C VAL A 286 28.67 -7.96 -14.57
N GLU A 287 29.33 -6.90 -15.00
CA GLU A 287 30.69 -6.57 -14.57
C GLU A 287 30.67 -5.42 -13.57
N ILE A 288 31.34 -5.62 -12.43
CA ILE A 288 31.49 -4.61 -11.38
C ILE A 288 32.98 -4.24 -11.29
N PRO A 289 33.36 -3.02 -11.71
CA PRO A 289 34.76 -2.62 -11.72
C PRO A 289 35.37 -2.52 -10.32
N ALA A 290 36.55 -3.12 -10.13
CA ALA A 290 37.39 -2.96 -8.95
C ALA A 290 38.60 -2.08 -9.29
N ALA A 291 38.34 -0.78 -9.43
CA ALA A 291 39.33 0.20 -9.90
C ALA A 291 40.39 0.62 -8.86
N GLU A 292 40.21 0.23 -7.60
CA GLU A 292 41.12 0.56 -6.50
C GLU A 292 41.44 -0.71 -5.70
N VAL A 293 42.70 -0.90 -5.31
CA VAL A 293 43.12 -2.03 -4.47
C VAL A 293 42.57 -1.87 -3.06
N GLY A 294 42.06 -2.95 -2.47
CA GLY A 294 41.51 -2.96 -1.11
C GLY A 294 40.09 -2.41 -1.02
N ALA A 295 39.43 -2.14 -2.14
CA ALA A 295 38.02 -1.74 -2.18
C ALA A 295 37.10 -2.93 -1.83
N THR A 296 35.93 -2.62 -1.29
CA THR A 296 34.88 -3.61 -1.01
C THR A 296 33.74 -3.42 -2.00
N LEU A 297 33.58 -4.36 -2.91
CA LEU A 297 32.53 -4.38 -3.91
C LEU A 297 31.32 -5.09 -3.32
N ILE A 298 30.14 -4.51 -3.43
CA ILE A 298 28.90 -5.02 -2.83
C ILE A 298 27.82 -4.97 -3.89
N TRP A 299 27.07 -6.06 -4.05
CA TRP A 299 26.01 -6.13 -5.05
C TRP A 299 24.79 -6.87 -4.53
N ASP A 300 23.65 -6.47 -5.07
CA ASP A 300 22.42 -7.23 -5.02
C ASP A 300 22.01 -7.71 -6.41
N LEU A 301 21.49 -8.93 -6.52
CA LEU A 301 20.96 -9.48 -7.76
C LEU A 301 19.70 -10.33 -7.50
N THR A 302 18.71 -10.19 -8.38
CA THR A 302 17.55 -11.09 -8.44
C THR A 302 17.17 -11.40 -9.88
N VAL A 303 16.54 -12.56 -10.08
CA VAL A 303 16.18 -13.07 -11.41
C VAL A 303 14.68 -13.30 -11.47
N LEU A 304 14.00 -12.49 -12.28
CA LEU A 304 12.59 -12.67 -12.61
C LEU A 304 12.46 -13.65 -13.76
N GLY A 305 11.53 -14.60 -13.61
CA GLY A 305 11.21 -15.54 -14.68
C GLY A 305 11.74 -16.96 -14.49
N TRP A 306 12.20 -17.33 -13.29
CA TRP A 306 12.53 -18.71 -12.84
C TRP A 306 13.90 -19.23 -13.33
N GLU A 307 14.35 -20.33 -12.73
CA GLU A 307 15.68 -20.98 -12.78
C GLU A 307 16.70 -20.49 -13.83
N VAL A 308 17.84 -20.02 -13.32
CA VAL A 308 19.08 -19.75 -14.05
C VAL A 308 20.26 -20.38 -13.28
N ASN A 309 21.35 -20.69 -13.99
CA ASN A 309 22.62 -20.97 -13.31
C ASN A 309 23.34 -19.64 -13.07
N TYR A 310 23.85 -19.47 -11.87
CA TYR A 310 24.46 -18.24 -11.40
C TYR A 310 25.79 -18.54 -10.74
N LYS A 311 26.85 -17.84 -11.15
CA LYS A 311 28.18 -17.89 -10.52
C LYS A 311 28.79 -16.50 -10.40
N GLU A 312 29.71 -16.37 -9.46
CA GLU A 312 30.38 -15.10 -9.14
C GLU A 312 31.89 -15.33 -9.11
N GLU A 313 32.62 -14.54 -9.88
CA GLU A 313 34.07 -14.65 -10.01
C GLU A 313 34.70 -13.26 -9.92
N PHE A 314 35.89 -13.17 -9.34
CA PHE A 314 36.76 -12.01 -9.48
C PHE A 314 37.82 -12.31 -10.53
N VAL A 315 37.89 -11.46 -11.54
CA VAL A 315 38.86 -11.54 -12.63
C VAL A 315 39.86 -10.40 -12.44
N PRO A 316 41.10 -10.70 -12.02
CA PRO A 316 42.19 -9.73 -11.96
C PRO A 316 42.46 -9.07 -13.31
N SER A 317 42.99 -7.85 -13.30
CA SER A 317 43.47 -7.16 -14.51
C SER A 317 44.84 -7.64 -14.95
N ASP A 318 45.64 -8.19 -14.02
CA ASP A 318 46.93 -8.79 -14.32
C ASP A 318 46.72 -10.17 -14.96
N GLU A 319 47.24 -10.37 -16.17
CA GLU A 319 47.12 -11.63 -16.92
C GLU A 319 47.85 -12.80 -16.23
N GLY A 320 48.81 -12.51 -15.34
CA GLY A 320 49.51 -13.52 -14.54
C GLY A 320 48.72 -14.03 -13.32
N SER A 321 47.67 -13.32 -12.92
CA SER A 321 46.87 -13.64 -11.73
C SER A 321 45.71 -14.61 -12.05
N TYR A 322 45.36 -15.46 -11.09
CA TYR A 322 44.29 -16.43 -11.25
C TYR A 322 42.92 -15.84 -10.94
N THR A 323 41.90 -16.19 -11.74
CA THR A 323 40.49 -15.92 -11.44
C THR A 323 40.11 -16.54 -10.09
N ILE A 324 39.52 -15.74 -9.22
CA ILE A 324 39.06 -16.18 -7.90
C ILE A 324 37.57 -16.49 -7.97
N ILE A 325 37.19 -17.72 -7.61
CA ILE A 325 35.77 -18.10 -7.49
C ILE A 325 35.24 -17.51 -6.18
N ILE A 326 34.39 -16.49 -6.27
CA ILE A 326 33.70 -15.89 -5.12
C ILE A 326 32.56 -16.82 -4.68
N SER A 327 31.79 -17.30 -5.65
CA SER A 327 30.68 -18.22 -5.43
C SER A 327 30.60 -19.23 -6.56
N LYS A 328 30.65 -20.52 -6.19
CA LYS A 328 30.51 -21.61 -7.15
C LYS A 328 29.14 -21.56 -7.81
N GLY A 329 29.08 -22.01 -9.07
CA GLY A 329 27.84 -22.07 -9.85
C GLY A 329 26.73 -22.79 -9.10
N LYS A 330 25.61 -22.08 -8.88
CA LYS A 330 24.40 -22.61 -8.26
C LYS A 330 23.17 -22.30 -9.12
N LYS A 331 22.14 -23.13 -8.99
CA LYS A 331 20.81 -22.80 -9.54
C LYS A 331 20.13 -21.80 -8.64
N MET A 332 19.69 -20.67 -9.19
CA MET A 332 18.84 -19.74 -8.46
C MET A 332 17.38 -20.09 -8.71
N SER A 333 16.67 -20.49 -7.66
CA SER A 333 15.26 -20.88 -7.74
C SER A 333 14.31 -19.66 -7.73
N SER A 334 13.07 -19.87 -8.16
CA SER A 334 12.01 -18.84 -8.10
C SER A 334 11.60 -18.42 -6.68
N SER A 335 11.97 -19.19 -5.68
CA SER A 335 11.68 -18.93 -4.26
C SER A 335 12.77 -18.13 -3.56
N GLU A 336 13.94 -17.99 -4.18
CA GLU A 336 15.03 -17.18 -3.63
C GLU A 336 14.75 -15.69 -3.86
N GLY A 337 14.80 -14.92 -2.77
CA GLY A 337 14.78 -13.46 -2.84
C GLY A 337 16.07 -12.88 -3.47
N PRO A 338 16.21 -11.55 -3.51
CA PRO A 338 17.46 -10.92 -3.96
C PRO A 338 18.65 -11.39 -3.13
N VAL A 339 19.69 -11.88 -3.80
CA VAL A 339 20.95 -12.28 -3.17
C VAL A 339 21.80 -11.04 -3.00
N ARG A 340 22.41 -10.88 -1.82
CA ARG A 340 23.48 -9.91 -1.57
C ARG A 340 24.79 -10.64 -1.41
N ASN A 341 25.85 -10.16 -2.05
CA ASN A 341 27.20 -10.61 -1.74
C ASN A 341 28.19 -9.44 -1.75
N THR A 342 29.38 -9.70 -1.21
CA THR A 342 30.47 -8.73 -1.10
C THR A 342 31.81 -9.39 -1.39
N PHE A 343 32.74 -8.63 -1.95
CA PHE A 343 34.11 -9.07 -2.21
C PHE A 343 35.08 -7.92 -1.99
N ARG A 344 36.13 -8.17 -1.20
CA ARG A 344 37.24 -7.24 -1.04
C ARG A 344 38.38 -7.64 -1.97
N ASN A 345 38.77 -6.76 -2.88
CA ASN A 345 39.81 -7.06 -3.85
C ASN A 345 41.21 -6.77 -3.28
N ASN A 346 42.18 -7.64 -3.61
CA ASN A 346 43.59 -7.45 -3.24
C ASN A 346 44.44 -6.90 -4.40
N GLU A 347 43.86 -6.79 -5.59
CA GLU A 347 44.48 -6.27 -6.81
C GLU A 347 43.39 -5.65 -7.71
N LEU A 348 43.78 -4.94 -8.76
CA LEU A 348 42.84 -4.34 -9.72
C LEU A 348 42.14 -5.42 -10.54
N GLY A 349 40.88 -5.23 -10.89
CA GLY A 349 40.12 -6.23 -11.64
C GLY A 349 38.64 -5.89 -11.73
N LYS A 350 37.82 -6.94 -11.82
CA LYS A 350 36.36 -6.83 -11.80
C LYS A 350 35.73 -8.05 -11.18
N VAL A 351 34.59 -7.85 -10.52
CA VAL A 351 33.67 -8.95 -10.20
C VAL A 351 32.80 -9.20 -11.42
N VAL A 352 32.70 -10.45 -11.86
CA VAL A 352 31.87 -10.90 -12.98
C VAL A 352 30.77 -11.80 -12.43
N LEU A 353 29.54 -11.33 -12.54
CA LEU A 353 28.35 -12.11 -12.23
C LEU A 353 27.88 -12.78 -13.52
N THR A 354 28.03 -14.09 -13.63
CA THR A 354 27.61 -14.84 -14.83
C THR A 354 26.24 -15.45 -14.60
N ILE A 355 25.31 -15.16 -15.51
CA ILE A 355 23.93 -15.65 -15.44
C ILE A 355 23.61 -16.41 -16.73
N GLU A 356 23.44 -17.72 -16.60
CA GLU A 356 23.09 -18.62 -17.70
C GLU A 356 21.60 -18.97 -17.66
N ASN A 357 20.89 -18.65 -18.74
CA ASN A 357 19.52 -19.08 -18.95
C ASN A 357 19.46 -20.28 -19.89
N SER A 358 19.51 -21.48 -19.33
CA SER A 358 19.38 -22.73 -20.10
C SER A 358 17.91 -23.04 -20.50
N SER A 359 16.96 -22.14 -20.22
CA SER A 359 15.53 -22.35 -20.53
C SER A 359 15.12 -21.74 -21.87
N SER A 360 13.96 -22.17 -22.39
CA SER A 360 13.37 -21.69 -23.65
C SER A 360 12.68 -20.32 -23.55
N LYS A 361 12.62 -19.71 -22.36
CA LYS A 361 11.98 -18.41 -22.14
C LYS A 361 13.01 -17.37 -21.72
N LYS A 362 12.86 -16.14 -22.20
CA LYS A 362 13.68 -15.01 -21.73
C LYS A 362 13.49 -14.78 -20.22
N LYS A 363 14.53 -14.29 -19.56
CA LYS A 363 14.54 -13.90 -18.14
C LYS A 363 14.84 -12.41 -18.03
N ARG A 364 14.45 -11.83 -16.90
CA ARG A 364 14.85 -10.45 -16.55
C ARG A 364 15.65 -10.55 -15.27
N VAL A 365 16.87 -10.03 -15.29
CA VAL A 365 17.72 -9.88 -14.12
C VAL A 365 17.62 -8.44 -13.68
N MET A 366 17.45 -8.22 -12.39
CA MET A 366 17.60 -6.91 -11.79
C MET A 366 18.80 -6.96 -10.87
N TYR A 367 19.59 -5.89 -10.86
CA TYR A 367 20.79 -5.82 -10.03
C TYR A 367 21.12 -4.38 -9.67
N ARG A 368 21.88 -4.23 -8.60
CA ARG A 368 22.53 -2.98 -8.22
C ARG A 368 23.85 -3.31 -7.55
N TYR A 369 24.82 -2.41 -7.62
CA TYR A 369 26.10 -2.60 -6.97
C TYR A 369 26.67 -1.25 -6.53
N MET A 370 27.60 -1.31 -5.59
CA MET A 370 28.40 -0.18 -5.16
C MET A 370 29.83 -0.64 -4.83
N THR A 371 30.74 0.32 -4.74
CA THR A 371 32.12 0.08 -4.32
C THR A 371 32.45 0.99 -3.15
N LYS A 372 32.73 0.40 -1.99
CA LYS A 372 33.19 1.11 -0.80
C LYS A 372 34.72 1.17 -0.79
N LYS A 373 35.29 2.36 -0.64
CA LYS A 373 36.73 2.53 -0.47
C LYS A 373 37.14 2.03 0.91
N SER A 374 38.34 1.46 1.03
CA SER A 374 38.94 1.23 2.36
C SER A 374 39.08 2.60 3.04
N ALA A 375 38.54 2.74 4.25
CA ALA A 375 38.84 3.88 5.09
C ALA A 375 40.36 3.90 5.30
N SER A 376 41.01 4.97 4.87
CA SER A 376 42.39 5.25 5.23
C SER A 376 42.40 5.46 6.74
N PHE A 377 42.94 4.51 7.49
CA PHE A 377 43.20 4.67 8.92
C PHE A 377 44.37 5.61 9.16
#